data_AF-A0A7S0MMT9-F1
#
_entry.id   AF-A0A7S0MMT9-F1
#
_cell.length_a   1.000
_cell.length_b   1.000
_cell.length_c   1.000
_cell.angle_alpha   90.00
_cell.angle_beta   90.00
_cell.angle_gamma   90.00
#
_symmetry.space_group_name_H-M   'P 1'
#
loop_
_entity.id
_entity.type
_entity.pdbx_description
1 polymer ?
#
loop_
_entity_poly.entity_id
_entity_poly.type
_entity_poly.pdbx_seq_one_letter_code
_entity_poly.pdbx_strand_id
1 'polypeptide(L)'
;MPAAWSDTDFESRRTKCLELCSSALSEISRDVVSVSTAVCSRSEAHSTKSTVGIVLTGTSVDQTVIGGPAHSSKIIFPGDSILRIDGVVVTSENIRSQLLGCDVPGSTVTLTLAKGGPKGEVIDVPLVRISAEALTDRRKMFEHFTTIKERAAAARDGIAVARVDEAIGLWTRMWEADAAHDQTIEANVLALQAACAGTLQALRAEIAALPAAAAAA
;
A
#
# COMPACT_ATOMS: atom_id res chain seq x y z
N MET A 1 20.87 48.37 19.38
CA MET A 1 21.77 47.99 18.27
C MET A 1 21.94 46.48 18.33
N PRO A 2 21.53 45.72 17.30
CA PRO A 2 21.81 44.29 17.25
C PRO A 2 23.33 44.09 17.23
N ALA A 3 23.84 43.17 18.05
CA ALA A 3 25.26 42.84 18.08
C ALA A 3 25.67 42.33 16.69
N ALA A 4 26.70 42.95 16.10
CA ALA A 4 27.29 42.46 14.86
C ALA A 4 27.79 41.03 15.09
N TRP A 5 27.38 40.11 14.22
CA TRP A 5 27.90 38.75 14.25
C TRP A 5 29.39 38.77 13.94
N SER A 6 30.17 37.92 14.62
CA SER A 6 31.55 37.69 14.23
C SER A 6 31.59 36.82 12.98
N ASP A 7 32.63 36.98 12.15
CA ASP A 7 32.85 36.15 10.96
C ASP A 7 32.88 34.64 11.29
N THR A 8 33.30 34.30 12.51
CA THR A 8 33.32 32.91 13.01
C THR A 8 31.92 32.29 13.14
N ASP A 9 30.93 33.07 13.56
CA ASP A 9 29.56 32.59 13.75
C ASP A 9 28.86 32.35 12.41
N PHE A 10 29.18 33.20 11.42
CA PHE A 10 28.67 33.05 10.07
C PHE A 10 29.20 31.77 9.40
N GLU A 11 30.52 31.51 9.44
CA GLU A 11 31.07 30.30 8.82
C GLU A 11 30.69 29.01 9.55
N SER A 12 30.50 29.06 10.87
CA SER A 12 29.94 27.92 11.60
C SER A 12 28.54 27.55 11.10
N ARG A 13 27.66 28.54 10.93
CA ARG A 13 26.29 28.32 10.45
C ARG A 13 26.25 27.89 8.98
N ARG A 14 27.08 28.48 8.12
CA ARG A 14 27.20 28.07 6.72
C ARG A 14 27.62 26.60 6.60
N THR A 15 28.61 26.18 7.39
CA THR A 15 29.07 24.79 7.43
C THR A 15 27.94 23.86 7.86
N LYS A 16 27.20 24.23 8.91
CA LYS A 16 26.05 23.46 9.38
C LYS A 16 24.94 23.33 8.32
N CYS A 17 24.64 24.39 7.57
CA CYS A 17 23.69 24.32 6.45
C CYS A 17 24.16 23.35 5.35
N LEU A 18 25.46 23.37 5.00
CA LEU A 18 26.02 22.45 4.00
C LEU A 18 25.99 20.98 4.46
N GLU A 19 26.24 20.72 5.75
CA GLU A 19 26.11 19.38 6.34
C GLU A 19 24.66 18.88 6.27
N LEU A 20 23.68 19.73 6.61
CA LEU A 20 22.26 19.39 6.53
C LEU A 20 21.83 19.11 5.07
N CYS A 21 22.26 19.92 4.10
CA CYS A 21 22.00 19.66 2.68
C CYS A 21 22.61 18.34 2.20
N SER A 22 23.86 18.06 2.60
CA SER A 22 24.56 16.81 2.24
C SER A 22 23.89 15.59 2.86
N SER A 23 23.43 15.69 4.10
CA SER A 23 22.65 14.66 4.79
C SER A 23 21.32 14.40 4.07
N ALA A 24 20.56 15.43 3.73
CA ALA A 24 19.29 15.28 2.99
C ALA A 24 19.50 14.63 1.61
N LEU A 25 20.54 15.02 0.87
CA LEU A 25 20.87 14.42 -0.43
C LEU A 25 21.29 12.94 -0.32
N SER A 26 22.06 12.59 0.71
CA SER A 26 22.44 11.20 0.98
C SER A 26 21.21 10.33 1.28
N GLU A 27 20.28 10.86 2.07
CA GLU A 27 19.04 10.19 2.41
C GLU A 27 18.16 9.98 1.15
N ILE A 28 17.99 10.99 0.29
CA ILE A 28 17.25 10.89 -0.98
C ILE A 28 17.93 9.90 -1.96
N SER A 29 19.26 9.93 -2.06
CA SER A 29 20.02 9.10 -3.01
C SER A 29 19.99 7.62 -2.67
N ARG A 30 19.74 7.26 -1.40
CA ARG A 30 19.64 5.87 -0.96
C ARG A 30 18.39 5.17 -1.52
N ASP A 31 17.39 5.91 -1.99
CA ASP A 31 16.05 5.40 -2.30
C ASP A 31 15.68 5.54 -3.80
N VAL A 32 16.11 6.61 -4.46
CA VAL A 32 15.81 6.86 -5.90
C VAL A 32 16.36 5.78 -6.84
N VAL A 33 17.32 4.98 -6.41
CA VAL A 33 17.93 3.90 -7.22
C VAL A 33 17.08 2.61 -7.19
N SER A 34 16.07 2.49 -6.32
CA SER A 34 15.28 1.27 -6.23
C SER A 34 13.90 1.41 -6.89
N VAL A 35 13.77 0.68 -7.99
CA VAL A 35 12.53 0.07 -8.53
C VAL A 35 11.79 0.84 -9.62
N SER A 36 12.11 0.49 -10.87
CA SER A 36 11.16 0.53 -11.97
C SER A 36 10.54 -0.86 -12.14
N THR A 37 9.29 -1.03 -11.71
CA THR A 37 8.48 -2.20 -12.08
C THR A 37 7.66 -1.85 -13.32
N ALA A 38 8.12 -2.33 -14.48
CA ALA A 38 7.34 -2.27 -15.71
C ALA A 38 6.16 -3.24 -15.59
N VAL A 39 4.93 -2.71 -15.56
CA VAL A 39 3.71 -3.52 -15.62
C VAL A 39 3.33 -3.72 -17.09
N CYS A 40 3.18 -4.97 -17.51
CA CYS A 40 2.67 -5.32 -18.84
C CYS A 40 1.18 -4.96 -18.94
N SER A 41 0.85 -3.76 -19.39
CA SER A 41 -0.53 -3.31 -19.60
C SER A 41 -1.08 -3.79 -20.95
N ARG A 42 -2.04 -4.73 -20.94
CA ARG A 42 -2.90 -5.07 -22.08
C ARG A 42 -4.35 -5.06 -21.60
N SER A 43 -4.94 -3.87 -21.51
CA SER A 43 -6.28 -3.69 -20.94
C SER A 43 -7.40 -4.07 -21.91
N GLU A 44 -8.16 -5.10 -21.52
CA GLU A 44 -9.61 -5.16 -21.75
C GLU A 44 -10.28 -4.13 -20.81
N ALA A 45 -11.32 -3.44 -21.28
CA ALA A 45 -11.95 -2.33 -20.56
C ALA A 45 -12.66 -2.79 -19.27
N HIS A 46 -11.99 -2.62 -18.12
CA HIS A 46 -12.61 -2.78 -16.80
C HIS A 46 -13.25 -1.46 -16.38
N SER A 47 -14.43 -1.50 -15.75
CA SER A 47 -15.15 -0.29 -15.30
C SER A 47 -14.52 0.39 -14.10
N THR A 48 -13.61 -0.29 -13.37
CA THR A 48 -12.95 0.18 -12.15
C THR A 48 -11.46 -0.06 -12.25
N LYS A 49 -10.64 0.92 -11.84
CA LYS A 49 -9.18 0.80 -11.88
C LYS A 49 -8.62 0.05 -10.69
N SER A 50 -9.32 0.09 -9.55
CA SER A 50 -8.84 -0.41 -8.28
C SER A 50 -9.88 -1.24 -7.52
N THR A 51 -9.42 -2.11 -6.64
CA THR A 51 -10.28 -3.01 -5.85
C THR A 51 -9.59 -3.48 -4.57
N VAL A 52 -10.37 -3.88 -3.57
CA VAL A 52 -9.91 -4.53 -2.33
C VAL A 52 -10.09 -6.05 -2.34
N GLY A 53 -10.66 -6.61 -3.40
CA GLY A 53 -10.84 -8.06 -3.56
C GLY A 53 -11.88 -8.66 -2.61
N ILE A 54 -13.05 -8.03 -2.49
CA ILE A 54 -14.19 -8.53 -1.71
C ILE A 54 -15.38 -8.75 -2.63
N VAL A 55 -16.06 -9.87 -2.46
CA VAL A 55 -17.37 -10.18 -3.04
C VAL A 55 -18.43 -9.96 -1.96
N LEU A 56 -19.46 -9.18 -2.28
CA LEU A 56 -20.48 -8.75 -1.33
C LEU A 56 -21.88 -9.20 -1.74
N THR A 57 -22.65 -9.59 -0.73
CA THR A 57 -24.11 -9.79 -0.82
C THR A 57 -24.77 -8.76 0.09
N GLY A 58 -25.22 -7.64 -0.50
CA GLY A 58 -25.65 -6.47 0.25
C GLY A 58 -24.47 -5.80 0.96
N THR A 59 -24.51 -5.73 2.29
CA THR A 59 -23.39 -5.25 3.13
C THR A 59 -22.56 -6.39 3.75
N SER A 60 -22.97 -7.65 3.53
CA SER A 60 -22.26 -8.83 4.05
C SER A 60 -21.16 -9.27 3.09
N VAL A 61 -20.01 -9.65 3.66
CA VAL A 61 -18.91 -10.30 2.96
C VAL A 61 -19.35 -11.71 2.61
N ASP A 62 -19.41 -12.02 1.32
CA ASP A 62 -19.70 -13.35 0.81
C ASP A 62 -18.40 -14.14 0.65
N GLN A 63 -17.43 -13.54 -0.04
CA GLN A 63 -16.13 -14.16 -0.30
C GLN A 63 -15.03 -13.10 -0.42
N THR A 64 -13.80 -13.48 -0.07
CA THR A 64 -12.60 -12.69 -0.39
C THR A 64 -11.89 -13.29 -1.59
N VAL A 65 -11.44 -12.46 -2.53
CA VAL A 65 -10.70 -12.89 -3.72
C VAL A 65 -9.27 -13.24 -3.33
N ILE A 66 -8.81 -14.44 -3.70
CA ILE A 66 -7.44 -14.91 -3.43
C ILE A 66 -6.43 -13.94 -4.06
N GLY A 67 -5.43 -13.55 -3.26
CA GLY A 67 -4.42 -12.56 -3.65
C GLY A 67 -4.92 -11.11 -3.66
N GLY A 68 -6.15 -10.86 -3.22
CA GLY A 68 -6.67 -9.51 -2.96
C GLY A 68 -6.33 -9.00 -1.56
N PRO A 69 -6.34 -7.68 -1.33
CA PRO A 69 -6.05 -7.04 -0.03
C PRO A 69 -6.85 -7.63 1.14
N ALA A 70 -8.15 -7.85 0.95
CA ALA A 70 -9.00 -8.42 1.97
C ALA A 70 -8.58 -9.84 2.37
N HIS A 71 -8.25 -10.68 1.39
CA HIS A 71 -7.76 -12.04 1.64
C HIS A 71 -6.39 -12.05 2.32
N SER A 72 -5.49 -11.15 1.93
CA SER A 72 -4.16 -11.03 2.53
C SER A 72 -4.19 -10.52 3.96
N SER A 73 -5.19 -9.71 4.33
CA SER A 73 -5.34 -9.20 5.70
C SER A 73 -5.52 -10.31 6.74
N LYS A 74 -6.10 -11.46 6.36
CA LYS A 74 -6.53 -12.55 7.27
C LYS A 74 -7.44 -12.08 8.41
N ILE A 75 -7.99 -10.87 8.33
CA ILE A 75 -8.90 -10.31 9.32
C ILE A 75 -10.33 -10.47 8.83
N ILE A 76 -10.60 -10.26 7.53
CA ILE A 76 -11.94 -10.27 6.96
C ILE A 76 -12.35 -11.69 6.57
N PHE A 77 -13.53 -12.14 7.03
CA PHE A 77 -14.05 -13.48 6.73
C PHE A 77 -15.46 -13.42 6.13
N PRO A 78 -15.87 -14.46 5.37
CA PRO A 78 -17.27 -14.64 4.97
C PRO A 78 -18.23 -14.55 6.16
N GLY A 79 -19.32 -13.80 5.99
CA GLY A 79 -20.31 -13.51 7.03
C GLY A 79 -20.05 -12.23 7.83
N ASP A 80 -18.89 -11.59 7.68
CA ASP A 80 -18.65 -10.26 8.26
C ASP A 80 -19.55 -9.22 7.58
N SER A 81 -20.02 -8.21 8.33
CA SER A 81 -20.87 -7.14 7.80
C SER A 81 -20.14 -5.80 7.80
N ILE A 82 -20.08 -5.14 6.64
CA ILE A 82 -19.48 -3.80 6.53
C ILE A 82 -20.48 -2.77 7.07
N LEU A 83 -20.08 -2.06 8.12
CA LEU A 83 -20.88 -1.01 8.75
C LEU A 83 -20.50 0.37 8.21
N ARG A 84 -19.19 0.63 8.05
CA ARG A 84 -18.68 1.91 7.56
C ARG A 84 -17.50 1.74 6.62
N ILE A 85 -17.33 2.72 5.74
CA ILE A 85 -16.17 2.85 4.86
C ILE A 85 -15.67 4.29 5.03
N ASP A 86 -14.42 4.45 5.44
CA ASP A 86 -13.79 5.75 5.71
C ASP A 86 -14.65 6.65 6.63
N GLY A 87 -15.25 6.02 7.66
CA GLY A 87 -16.14 6.68 8.63
C GLY A 87 -17.59 6.90 8.16
N VAL A 88 -17.88 6.67 6.87
CA VAL A 88 -19.23 6.84 6.30
C VAL A 88 -20.03 5.56 6.45
N VAL A 89 -21.24 5.64 7.02
CA VAL A 89 -22.15 4.49 7.16
C VAL A 89 -22.60 3.99 5.78
N VAL A 90 -22.49 2.68 5.57
CA VAL A 90 -22.86 2.07 4.30
C VAL A 90 -24.19 1.33 4.35
N THR A 91 -24.87 1.35 3.22
CA THR A 91 -26.09 0.60 2.93
C THR A 91 -25.84 -0.25 1.69
N SER A 92 -26.72 -1.21 1.41
CA SER A 92 -26.60 -2.04 0.20
C SER A 92 -26.63 -1.23 -1.10
N GLU A 93 -27.19 -0.02 -1.08
CA GLU A 93 -27.28 0.87 -2.24
C GLU A 93 -25.99 1.67 -2.48
N ASN A 94 -25.32 2.12 -1.40
CA ASN A 94 -24.15 3.01 -1.53
C ASN A 94 -22.80 2.29 -1.43
N ILE A 95 -22.77 1.04 -0.95
CA ILE A 95 -21.52 0.35 -0.61
C ILE A 95 -20.54 0.25 -1.78
N ARG A 96 -21.04 0.06 -3.00
CA ARG A 96 -20.20 -0.03 -4.21
C ARG A 96 -19.48 1.27 -4.50
N SER A 97 -20.19 2.40 -4.45
CA SER A 97 -19.58 3.73 -4.64
C SER A 97 -18.59 4.08 -3.54
N GLN A 98 -18.88 3.68 -2.30
CA GLN A 98 -18.01 3.95 -1.15
C GLN A 98 -16.72 3.10 -1.21
N LEU A 99 -16.81 1.82 -1.58
CA LEU A 99 -15.62 0.99 -1.79
C LEU A 99 -14.72 1.51 -2.92
N LEU A 100 -15.33 2.00 -4.01
CA LEU A 100 -14.61 2.58 -5.14
C LEU A 100 -13.81 3.82 -4.72
N GLY A 101 -14.44 4.75 -4.00
CA GLY A 101 -13.77 5.94 -3.46
C GLY A 101 -13.03 6.73 -4.55
N CYS A 102 -11.73 6.98 -4.35
CA CYS A 102 -10.90 7.69 -5.33
C CYS A 102 -10.49 6.85 -6.55
N ASP A 103 -10.75 5.53 -6.53
CA ASP A 103 -10.40 4.56 -7.57
C ASP A 103 -8.93 4.60 -8.03
N VAL A 104 -8.00 4.73 -7.07
CA VAL A 104 -6.55 4.76 -7.33
C VAL A 104 -5.88 3.54 -6.69
N PRO A 105 -5.21 2.65 -7.46
CA PRO A 105 -4.37 1.61 -6.90
C PRO A 105 -3.30 2.20 -5.96
N GLY A 106 -3.05 1.55 -4.82
CA GLY A 106 -2.18 2.05 -3.76
C GLY A 106 -2.86 2.98 -2.75
N SER A 107 -4.06 3.49 -3.03
CA SER A 107 -4.82 4.25 -2.02
C SER A 107 -5.31 3.33 -0.90
N THR A 108 -5.38 3.86 0.32
CA THR A 108 -5.93 3.13 1.47
C THR A 108 -7.43 3.38 1.61
N VAL A 109 -8.17 2.36 2.05
CA VAL A 109 -9.58 2.43 2.45
C VAL A 109 -9.74 1.73 3.80
N THR A 110 -10.46 2.34 4.73
CA THR A 110 -10.69 1.79 6.06
C THR A 110 -12.11 1.22 6.15
N LEU A 111 -12.22 -0.09 6.39
CA LEU A 111 -13.50 -0.77 6.56
C LEU A 111 -13.79 -0.97 8.05
N THR A 112 -14.90 -0.43 8.54
CA THR A 112 -15.45 -0.80 9.86
C THR A 112 -16.37 -1.99 9.67
N LEU A 113 -16.01 -3.14 10.21
CA LEU A 113 -16.71 -4.42 10.04
C LEU A 113 -17.27 -4.90 11.38
N ALA A 114 -18.48 -5.47 11.37
CA ALA A 114 -18.96 -6.33 12.44
C ALA A 114 -18.66 -7.79 12.11
N LYS A 115 -17.98 -8.50 13.02
CA LYS A 115 -17.65 -9.92 12.85
C LYS A 115 -18.91 -10.79 12.84
N GLY A 116 -18.97 -11.79 11.97
CA GLY A 116 -20.10 -12.73 11.87
C GLY A 116 -20.32 -13.64 13.09
N GLY A 117 -19.54 -13.48 14.17
CA GLY A 117 -19.66 -14.26 15.41
C GLY A 117 -20.73 -13.73 16.38
N PRO A 118 -21.09 -14.50 17.42
CA PRO A 118 -22.19 -14.18 18.34
C PRO A 118 -21.97 -12.89 19.15
N LYS A 119 -20.72 -12.43 19.27
CA LYS A 119 -20.37 -11.19 19.96
C LYS A 119 -20.39 -9.95 19.05
N GLY A 120 -20.44 -10.12 17.73
CA GLY A 120 -20.51 -9.02 16.78
C GLY A 120 -19.40 -7.97 16.96
N GLU A 121 -18.16 -8.41 17.21
CA GLU A 121 -17.04 -7.49 17.46
C GLU A 121 -16.87 -6.53 16.29
N VAL A 122 -16.76 -5.23 16.60
CA VAL A 122 -16.57 -4.19 15.59
C VAL A 122 -15.10 -3.84 15.50
N ILE A 123 -14.52 -3.95 14.30
CA ILE A 123 -13.10 -3.74 14.05
C ILE A 123 -12.93 -2.86 12.82
N ASP A 124 -11.98 -1.91 12.89
CA ASP A 124 -11.53 -1.12 11.75
C ASP A 124 -10.35 -1.81 11.07
N VAL A 125 -10.46 -2.02 9.76
CA VAL A 125 -9.47 -2.73 8.95
C VAL A 125 -9.02 -1.83 7.79
N PRO A 126 -7.80 -1.27 7.85
CA PRO A 126 -7.23 -0.54 6.73
C PRO A 126 -6.79 -1.53 5.65
N LEU A 127 -7.21 -1.30 4.41
CA LEU A 127 -6.83 -2.07 3.24
C LEU A 127 -6.24 -1.15 2.17
N VAL A 128 -5.17 -1.59 1.52
CA VAL A 128 -4.58 -0.90 0.37
C VAL A 128 -5.25 -1.42 -0.90
N ARG A 129 -5.84 -0.54 -1.71
CA ARG A 129 -6.44 -0.91 -3.00
C ARG A 129 -5.35 -1.41 -3.96
N ILE A 130 -5.65 -2.46 -4.73
CA ILE A 130 -4.77 -2.94 -5.80
C ILE A 130 -5.40 -2.66 -7.16
N SER A 131 -4.60 -2.71 -8.22
CA SER A 131 -5.12 -2.63 -9.59
C SER A 131 -6.13 -3.76 -9.85
N ALA A 132 -7.27 -3.42 -10.45
CA ALA A 132 -8.29 -4.39 -10.84
C ALA A 132 -7.80 -5.33 -11.95
N GLU A 133 -6.96 -4.82 -12.86
CA GLU A 133 -6.27 -5.63 -13.88
C GLU A 133 -5.34 -6.64 -13.20
N ALA A 134 -4.51 -6.16 -12.26
CA ALA A 134 -3.63 -7.03 -11.50
C ALA A 134 -4.43 -8.12 -10.78
N LEU A 135 -5.53 -7.79 -10.09
CA LEU A 135 -6.40 -8.78 -9.42
C LEU A 135 -7.02 -9.79 -10.40
N THR A 136 -7.41 -9.32 -11.58
CA THR A 136 -8.02 -10.16 -12.61
C THR A 136 -7.02 -11.18 -13.16
N ASP A 137 -5.77 -10.78 -13.40
CA ASP A 137 -4.72 -11.70 -13.84
C ASP A 137 -4.46 -12.79 -12.79
N ARG A 138 -4.48 -12.43 -11.50
CA ARG A 138 -4.38 -13.38 -10.38
C ARG A 138 -5.48 -14.43 -10.46
N ARG A 139 -6.72 -13.96 -10.63
CA ARG A 139 -7.89 -14.83 -10.70
C ARG A 139 -7.81 -15.76 -11.91
N LYS A 140 -7.46 -15.25 -13.08
CA LYS A 140 -7.28 -16.04 -14.31
C LYS A 140 -6.22 -17.14 -14.12
N MET A 141 -5.09 -16.82 -13.50
CA MET A 141 -4.06 -17.82 -13.18
C MET A 141 -4.58 -18.92 -12.24
N PHE A 142 -5.31 -18.55 -11.19
CA PHE A 142 -5.92 -19.51 -10.28
C PHE A 142 -6.98 -20.39 -10.98
N GLU A 143 -7.80 -19.81 -11.85
CA GLU A 143 -8.77 -20.53 -12.69
C GLU A 143 -8.06 -21.55 -13.60
N HIS A 144 -6.93 -21.18 -14.20
CA HIS A 144 -6.11 -22.10 -14.99
C HIS A 144 -5.56 -23.26 -14.16
N PHE A 145 -5.00 -23.00 -12.97
CA PHE A 145 -4.52 -24.07 -12.09
C PHE A 145 -5.66 -25.01 -11.68
N THR A 146 -6.82 -24.45 -11.30
CA THR A 146 -7.99 -25.24 -10.92
C THR A 146 -8.47 -26.11 -12.07
N THR A 147 -8.54 -25.56 -13.29
CA THR A 147 -8.91 -26.32 -14.51
C THR A 147 -7.95 -27.48 -14.76
N ILE A 148 -6.63 -27.26 -14.62
CA ILE A 148 -5.62 -28.32 -14.80
C ILE A 148 -5.79 -29.40 -13.73
N LYS A 149 -5.99 -28.99 -12.46
CA LYS A 149 -6.19 -29.91 -11.33
C LYS A 149 -7.43 -30.78 -11.52
N GLU A 150 -8.55 -30.18 -11.92
CA GLU A 150 -9.81 -30.90 -12.18
C GLU A 150 -9.66 -31.93 -13.30
N ARG A 151 -8.98 -31.56 -14.40
CA ARG A 151 -8.69 -32.49 -15.50
C ARG A 151 -7.79 -33.65 -15.06
N ALA A 152 -6.74 -33.36 -14.29
CA ALA A 152 -5.86 -34.40 -13.73
C ALA A 152 -6.61 -35.34 -12.79
N ALA A 153 -7.47 -34.79 -11.92
CA ALA A 153 -8.32 -35.57 -11.03
C ALA A 153 -9.30 -36.46 -11.79
N ALA A 154 -9.94 -35.94 -12.86
CA ALA A 154 -10.82 -36.71 -13.72
C ALA A 154 -10.09 -37.85 -14.45
N ALA A 155 -8.82 -37.64 -14.82
CA ALA A 155 -7.95 -38.67 -15.38
C ALA A 155 -7.34 -39.64 -14.34
N ARG A 156 -7.63 -39.44 -13.04
CA ARG A 156 -7.04 -40.16 -11.90
C ARG A 156 -5.51 -40.07 -11.83
N ASP A 157 -4.94 -38.97 -12.35
CA ASP A 157 -3.51 -38.69 -12.24
C ASP A 157 -3.21 -37.97 -10.92
N GLY A 158 -2.99 -38.76 -9.87
CA GLY A 158 -2.68 -38.22 -8.54
C GLY A 158 -1.36 -37.44 -8.48
N ILE A 159 -0.40 -37.73 -9.37
CA ILE A 159 0.89 -37.04 -9.39
C ILE A 159 0.69 -35.62 -9.95
N ALA A 160 -0.04 -35.49 -11.05
CA ALA A 160 -0.35 -34.18 -11.62
C ALA A 160 -1.16 -33.30 -10.66
N VAL A 161 -2.15 -33.88 -9.95
CA VAL A 161 -2.91 -33.17 -8.91
C VAL A 161 -1.97 -32.62 -7.82
N ALA A 162 -1.07 -33.45 -7.29
CA ALA A 162 -0.13 -33.03 -6.26
C ALA A 162 0.83 -31.93 -6.75
N ARG A 163 1.28 -32.00 -8.02
CA ARG A 163 2.14 -30.96 -8.61
C ARG A 163 1.44 -29.63 -8.82
N VAL A 164 0.16 -29.64 -9.19
CA VAL A 164 -0.61 -28.40 -9.30
C VAL A 164 -0.82 -27.78 -7.92
N ASP A 165 -1.08 -28.59 -6.88
CA ASP A 165 -1.18 -28.09 -5.51
C ASP A 165 0.14 -27.48 -5.01
N GLU A 166 1.27 -28.13 -5.30
CA GLU A 166 2.60 -27.58 -5.03
C GLU A 166 2.83 -26.24 -5.76
N ALA A 167 2.44 -26.15 -7.04
CA ALA A 167 2.56 -24.93 -7.83
C ALA A 167 1.70 -23.78 -7.29
N ILE A 168 0.44 -24.04 -6.93
CA ILE A 168 -0.44 -23.05 -6.28
C ILE A 168 0.18 -22.58 -4.96
N GLY A 169 0.72 -23.50 -4.15
CA GLY A 169 1.37 -23.17 -2.89
C GLY A 169 2.61 -22.30 -3.07
N LEU A 170 3.47 -22.62 -4.05
CA LEU A 170 4.64 -21.82 -4.39
C LEU A 170 4.26 -20.42 -4.86
N TRP A 171 3.31 -20.33 -5.80
CA TRP A 171 2.81 -19.07 -6.33
C TRP A 171 2.21 -18.17 -5.23
N THR A 172 1.42 -18.76 -4.32
CA THR A 172 0.86 -18.04 -3.16
C THR A 172 1.95 -17.48 -2.26
N ARG A 173 2.98 -18.27 -1.93
CA ARG A 173 4.11 -17.82 -1.09
C ARG A 173 4.92 -16.71 -1.75
N MET A 174 5.15 -16.79 -3.06
CA MET A 174 5.85 -15.72 -3.79
C MET A 174 5.12 -14.39 -3.62
N TRP A 175 3.79 -14.41 -3.61
CA TRP A 175 3.00 -13.20 -3.52
C TRP A 175 2.88 -12.62 -2.12
N GLU A 176 2.82 -13.50 -1.13
CA GLU A 176 2.96 -13.07 0.26
C GLU A 176 4.32 -12.41 0.49
N ALA A 177 5.38 -12.95 -0.12
CA ALA A 177 6.71 -12.34 -0.08
C ALA A 177 6.77 -10.99 -0.80
N ASP A 178 6.21 -10.89 -2.01
CA ASP A 178 6.13 -9.63 -2.76
C ASP A 178 5.34 -8.56 -1.98
N ALA A 179 4.20 -8.92 -1.39
CA ALA A 179 3.40 -8.00 -0.59
C ALA A 179 4.15 -7.52 0.67
N ALA A 180 4.89 -8.42 1.34
CA ALA A 180 5.73 -8.05 2.49
C ALA A 180 6.90 -7.15 2.07
N HIS A 181 7.47 -7.40 0.89
CA HIS A 181 8.51 -6.55 0.31
C HIS A 181 7.98 -5.14 0.00
N ASP A 182 6.83 -5.03 -0.64
CA ASP A 182 6.17 -3.75 -0.94
C ASP A 182 5.88 -2.94 0.35
N GLN A 183 5.37 -3.59 1.40
CA GLN A 183 5.16 -2.95 2.71
C GLN A 183 6.47 -2.44 3.33
N THR A 184 7.56 -3.19 3.16
CA THR A 184 8.88 -2.79 3.66
C THR A 184 9.39 -1.57 2.89
N ILE A 185 9.19 -1.54 1.56
CA ILE A 185 9.53 -0.37 0.74
C ILE A 185 8.73 0.85 1.19
N GLU A 186 7.42 0.73 1.35
CA GLU A 186 6.56 1.84 1.80
C GLU A 186 7.01 2.38 3.16
N ALA A 187 7.29 1.51 4.13
CA ALA A 187 7.79 1.90 5.44
C ALA A 187 9.13 2.65 5.35
N ASN A 188 10.04 2.18 4.49
CA ASN A 188 11.33 2.84 4.25
C ASN A 188 11.16 4.23 3.62
N VAL A 189 10.27 4.37 2.64
CA VAL A 189 9.96 5.66 1.98
C VAL A 189 9.38 6.65 2.98
N LEU A 190 8.44 6.22 3.82
CA LEU A 190 7.85 7.09 4.86
C LEU A 190 8.89 7.52 5.90
N ALA A 191 9.74 6.59 6.35
CA ALA A 191 10.83 6.90 7.27
C ALA A 191 11.80 7.91 6.67
N LEU A 192 12.13 7.75 5.39
CA LEU A 192 12.97 8.69 4.64
C LEU A 192 12.33 10.07 4.53
N GLN A 193 11.04 10.15 4.17
CA GLN A 193 10.32 11.43 4.08
C GLN A 193 10.31 12.16 5.42
N ALA A 194 10.09 11.44 6.52
CA ALA A 194 10.14 12.01 7.87
C ALA A 194 11.55 12.54 8.22
N ALA A 195 12.60 11.78 7.90
CA ALA A 195 13.98 12.20 8.10
C ALA A 195 14.31 13.46 7.29
N CYS A 196 13.98 13.47 5.99
CA CYS A 196 14.17 14.63 5.11
C CYS A 196 13.40 15.86 5.60
N ALA A 197 12.15 15.71 6.03
CA ALA A 197 11.36 16.81 6.59
C ALA A 197 12.01 17.40 7.85
N GLY A 198 12.51 16.54 8.74
CA GLY A 198 13.25 16.97 9.93
C GLY A 198 14.51 17.77 9.58
N THR A 199 15.31 17.28 8.63
CA THR A 199 16.53 17.96 8.16
C THR A 199 16.22 19.30 7.51
N LEU A 200 15.18 19.38 6.67
CA LEU A 200 14.75 20.63 6.04
C LEU A 200 14.21 21.65 7.07
N GLN A 201 13.51 21.18 8.11
CA GLN A 201 13.04 22.06 9.18
C GLN A 201 14.23 22.62 9.99
N ALA A 202 15.24 21.81 10.28
CA ALA A 202 16.47 22.26 10.92
C ALA A 202 17.21 23.30 10.06
N LEU A 203 17.33 23.04 8.75
CA LEU A 203 17.94 23.97 7.80
C LEU A 203 17.19 25.30 7.75
N ARG A 204 15.85 25.25 7.70
CA ARG A 204 15.01 26.45 7.72
C ARG A 204 15.19 27.27 9.01
N ALA A 205 15.30 26.60 10.16
CA ALA A 205 15.54 27.28 11.43
C ALA A 205 16.91 27.99 11.44
N GLU A 206 17.95 27.36 10.90
CA GLU A 206 19.27 27.99 10.76
C GLU A 206 19.24 29.20 9.83
N ILE A 207 18.56 29.10 8.68
CA ILE A 207 18.39 30.21 7.73
C ILE A 207 17.59 31.35 8.37
N ALA A 208 16.49 31.06 9.07
CA ALA A 208 15.66 32.07 9.71
C ALA A 208 16.38 32.81 10.85
N ALA A 209 17.38 32.17 11.47
CA ALA A 209 18.21 32.79 12.48
C ALA A 209 19.31 33.69 11.89
N LEU A 210 19.54 33.69 10.57
CA LEU A 210 20.48 34.61 9.91
C LEU A 210 19.92 36.04 9.94
N PRO A 211 20.73 37.06 10.28
CA PRO A 211 20.27 38.44 10.33
C PRO A 211 19.95 38.94 8.92
N ALA A 212 18.80 39.61 8.77
CA ALA A 212 18.33 40.18 7.51
C ALA A 212 19.31 41.19 6.86
N ALA A 213 20.30 41.67 7.61
CA ALA A 213 21.27 42.68 7.19
C ALA A 213 22.23 42.21 6.07
N ALA A 214 22.39 40.91 5.84
CA ALA A 214 23.23 40.39 4.75
C ALA A 214 22.55 40.42 3.36
N ALA A 215 21.23 40.69 3.28
CA ALA A 215 20.49 40.73 2.02
C ALA A 215 20.38 42.14 1.39
N ALA A 216 20.91 43.17 2.06
CA ALA A 216 20.80 44.58 1.64
C ALA A 216 22.16 45.23 1.26
N ALA A 217 23.24 44.45 1.19
CA ALA A 217 24.55 44.85 0.66
C ALA A 217 24.80 44.13 -0.67
#